data_AF-A0A9E2Y5U3-F1
#
_entry.id   AF-A0A9E2Y5U3-F1
#
_cell.length_a   1.000
_cell.length_b   1.000
_cell.length_c   1.000
_cell.angle_alpha   90.00
_cell.angle_beta   90.00
_cell.angle_gamma   90.00
#
_symmetry.space_group_name_H-M   'P 1'
#
loop_
_entity.id
_entity.type
_entity.pdbx_description
1 polymer ?
#
loop_
_entity_poly.entity_id
_entity_poly.type
_entity_poly.pdbx_seq_one_letter_code
_entity_poly.pdbx_strand_id
1 'polypeptide(L)'
;MNSASSNFGFRVACVAALLVSAALFAALGLDVVRNGEPPLFIVWFLPWVDHSTLIAWWLTWSCYTYVLAPIAVILLIVAWLAPAWRTRILFSIAMLLLCWRGADFFQHFFARPRRVDWVVKHETSFSYPSSHAAIATGFYALWGVMLYLSE
;
A
#
# COMPACT_ATOMS: atom_id res chain seq x y z
N MET A 1 -17.69 -9.90 33.18
CA MET A 1 -16.25 -10.18 33.35
C MET A 1 -15.48 -9.49 32.22
N ASN A 2 -14.89 -8.33 32.59
CA ASN A 2 -13.88 -7.45 32.00
C ASN A 2 -13.58 -7.44 30.48
N SER A 3 -14.37 -6.69 29.71
CA SER A 3 -14.01 -6.22 28.36
C SER A 3 -12.81 -5.26 28.33
N ALA A 4 -12.41 -4.72 29.48
CA ALA A 4 -11.29 -3.78 29.58
C ALA A 4 -9.92 -4.48 29.45
N SER A 5 -9.75 -5.68 30.00
CA SER A 5 -8.47 -6.41 29.94
C SER A 5 -8.22 -7.03 28.56
N SER A 6 -9.27 -7.43 27.83
CA SER A 6 -9.15 -7.93 26.46
C SER A 6 -8.68 -6.84 25.48
N ASN A 7 -9.07 -5.59 25.71
CA ASN A 7 -8.67 -4.46 24.87
C ASN A 7 -7.20 -4.07 25.03
N PHE A 8 -6.62 -4.26 26.23
CA PHE A 8 -5.22 -3.92 26.47
C PHE A 8 -4.27 -4.87 25.71
N GLY A 9 -4.49 -6.19 25.81
CA GLY A 9 -3.67 -7.19 25.12
C GLY A 9 -3.70 -7.01 23.60
N PHE A 10 -4.88 -6.75 23.03
CA PHE A 10 -5.01 -6.48 21.61
C PHE A 10 -4.24 -5.21 21.17
N ARG A 11 -4.35 -4.11 21.92
CA ARG A 11 -3.60 -2.87 21.62
C ARG A 11 -2.09 -3.09 21.65
N VAL A 12 -1.58 -3.81 22.66
CA VAL A 12 -0.16 -4.15 22.76
C VAL A 12 0.27 -4.99 21.55
N ALA A 13 -0.52 -5.98 21.16
CA ALA A 13 -0.24 -6.80 19.99
C ALA A 13 -0.22 -5.97 18.68
N CYS A 14 -1.17 -5.05 18.50
CA CYS A 14 -1.18 -4.15 17.34
C CYS A 14 0.04 -3.24 17.29
N VAL A 15 0.44 -2.65 18.43
CA VAL A 15 1.64 -1.80 18.49
C VAL A 15 2.90 -2.63 18.21
N ALA A 16 3.02 -3.83 18.78
CA ALA A 16 4.15 -4.72 18.51
C ALA A 16 4.21 -5.11 17.03
N ALA A 17 3.09 -5.50 16.43
CA ALA A 17 3.00 -5.85 15.02
C ALA A 17 3.40 -4.67 14.11
N LEU A 18 2.95 -3.45 14.44
CA LEU A 18 3.34 -2.23 13.73
C LEU A 18 4.86 -1.97 13.80
N LEU A 19 5.45 -2.07 14.99
CA LEU A 19 6.88 -1.84 15.20
C LEU A 19 7.73 -2.89 14.47
N VAL A 20 7.34 -4.16 14.55
CA VAL A 20 8.02 -5.25 13.81
C VAL A 20 7.90 -5.02 12.31
N SER A 21 6.72 -4.64 11.81
CA SER A 21 6.52 -4.39 10.38
C SER A 21 7.35 -3.19 9.90
N ALA A 22 7.43 -2.12 10.69
CA ALA A 22 8.25 -0.95 10.40
C ALA A 22 9.76 -1.30 10.40
N ALA A 23 10.22 -2.11 11.36
CA ALA A 23 11.61 -2.57 11.41
C ALA A 23 11.96 -3.46 10.22
N LEU A 24 11.07 -4.40 9.85
CA LEU A 24 11.25 -5.26 8.68
C LEU A 24 11.24 -4.46 7.38
N PHE A 25 10.34 -3.48 7.25
CA PHE A 25 10.31 -2.55 6.12
C PHE A 25 11.63 -1.78 5.99
N ALA A 26 12.11 -1.18 7.08
CA ALA A 26 13.36 -0.42 7.06
C ALA A 26 14.57 -1.32 6.77
N ALA A 27 14.63 -2.51 7.38
CA ALA A 27 15.70 -3.48 7.14
C ALA A 27 15.72 -3.92 5.67
N LEU A 28 14.56 -4.24 5.10
CA LEU A 28 14.43 -4.60 3.69
C LEU A 28 14.87 -3.45 2.79
N GLY A 29 14.40 -2.22 3.04
CA GLY A 29 14.78 -1.03 2.28
C GLY A 29 16.29 -0.79 2.27
N LEU A 30 16.93 -0.89 3.43
CA LEU A 30 18.39 -0.77 3.55
C LEU A 30 19.14 -1.88 2.81
N ASP A 31 18.63 -3.11 2.85
CA ASP A 31 19.22 -4.25 2.16
C ASP A 31 19.13 -4.10 0.64
N VAL A 32 17.94 -3.82 0.10
CA VAL A 32 17.74 -3.73 -1.37
C VAL A 32 18.40 -2.52 -2.01
N VAL A 33 18.73 -1.49 -1.23
CA VAL A 33 19.54 -0.35 -1.66
C VAL A 33 21.02 -0.72 -1.76
N ARG A 34 21.53 -1.50 -0.81
CA ARG A 34 22.96 -1.87 -0.75
C ARG A 34 23.31 -3.03 -1.66
N ASN A 35 22.46 -4.05 -1.68
CA ASN A 35 22.75 -5.35 -2.27
C ASN A 35 22.00 -5.59 -3.58
N GLY A 36 21.11 -4.69 -3.98
CA GLY A 36 20.24 -4.87 -5.14
C GLY A 36 19.10 -5.84 -4.87
N GLU A 37 18.56 -6.46 -5.93
CA GLU A 37 17.52 -7.48 -5.78
C GLU A 37 18.12 -8.84 -5.42
N PRO A 38 17.55 -9.58 -4.44
CA PRO A 38 18.04 -10.90 -4.11
C PRO A 38 17.89 -11.84 -5.32
N PRO A 39 18.94 -12.58 -5.73
CA PRO A 39 18.92 -13.42 -6.93
C PRO A 39 17.77 -14.43 -6.94
N LEU A 40 17.42 -14.97 -5.77
CA LEU A 40 16.31 -15.91 -5.62
C LEU A 40 14.98 -15.26 -6.05
N PHE A 41 14.70 -14.02 -5.65
CA PHE A 41 13.45 -13.36 -6.04
C PHE A 41 13.31 -13.29 -7.58
N ILE A 42 14.40 -12.95 -8.27
CA ILE A 42 14.43 -12.88 -9.73
C ILE A 42 14.16 -14.26 -10.36
N VAL A 43 14.81 -15.32 -9.86
CA VAL A 43 14.65 -16.69 -10.38
C VAL A 43 13.22 -17.20 -10.20
N TRP A 44 12.60 -16.92 -9.07
CA TRP A 44 11.24 -17.37 -8.78
C TRP A 44 10.17 -16.57 -9.53
N PHE A 45 10.38 -15.27 -9.76
CA PHE A 45 9.35 -14.37 -10.31
C PHE A 45 9.38 -14.27 -11.83
N LEU A 46 10.56 -14.28 -12.46
CA LEU A 46 10.72 -14.15 -13.92
C LEU A 46 9.83 -15.10 -14.75
N PRO A 47 9.68 -16.39 -14.41
CA PRO A 47 8.83 -17.31 -15.17
C PRO A 47 7.35 -16.91 -15.21
N TRP A 48 6.88 -16.10 -14.25
CA TRP A 48 5.47 -15.72 -14.13
C TRP A 48 5.15 -14.37 -14.77
N VAL A 49 6.18 -13.58 -15.14
CA VAL A 49 6.01 -12.20 -15.62
C VAL A 49 5.14 -12.11 -16.87
N ASP A 50 5.19 -13.12 -17.75
CA ASP A 50 4.49 -13.08 -19.05
C ASP A 50 3.06 -13.64 -19.01
N HIS A 51 2.65 -14.30 -17.92
CA HIS A 51 1.37 -15.02 -17.88
C HIS A 51 0.17 -14.14 -17.49
N SER A 52 0.39 -12.92 -16.99
CA SER A 52 -0.69 -12.06 -16.49
C SER A 52 -0.48 -10.56 -16.69
N THR A 53 0.29 -10.16 -17.70
CA THR A 53 0.68 -8.76 -17.95
C THR A 53 -0.52 -7.82 -18.01
N LEU A 54 -1.64 -8.24 -18.61
CA LEU A 54 -2.86 -7.43 -18.69
C LEU A 54 -3.51 -7.19 -17.31
N ILE A 55 -3.63 -8.23 -16.49
CA ILE A 55 -4.21 -8.12 -15.14
C ILE A 55 -3.31 -7.26 -14.25
N ALA A 56 -1.99 -7.49 -14.32
CA ALA A 56 -1.01 -6.67 -13.63
C ALA A 56 -1.14 -5.19 -14.02
N TRP A 57 -1.37 -4.91 -15.31
CA TRP A 57 -1.63 -3.56 -15.79
C TRP A 57 -2.89 -2.95 -15.19
N TRP A 58 -4.00 -3.68 -15.19
CA TRP A 58 -5.26 -3.17 -14.63
C TRP A 58 -5.15 -2.89 -13.13
N LEU A 59 -4.51 -3.80 -12.39
CA LEU A 59 -4.24 -3.63 -10.97
C LEU A 59 -3.28 -2.47 -10.67
N THR A 60 -2.33 -2.21 -11.57
CA THR A 60 -1.43 -1.06 -11.43
C THR A 60 -2.20 0.24 -11.75
N TRP A 61 -2.96 0.27 -12.84
CA TRP A 61 -3.77 1.43 -13.27
C TRP A 61 -4.76 1.90 -12.20
N SER A 62 -5.37 0.97 -11.46
CA SER A 62 -6.30 1.33 -10.37
C SER A 62 -5.64 2.20 -9.29
N CYS A 63 -4.32 2.10 -9.12
CA CYS A 63 -3.57 2.80 -8.10
C CYS A 63 -2.94 4.13 -8.59
N TYR A 64 -3.17 4.55 -9.84
CA TYR A 64 -2.67 5.84 -10.32
C TYR A 64 -3.48 7.01 -9.76
N THR A 65 -2.82 8.14 -9.53
CA THR A 65 -3.47 9.36 -9.01
C THR A 65 -4.60 9.85 -9.91
N TYR A 66 -4.49 9.73 -11.23
CA TYR A 66 -5.56 10.15 -12.16
C TYR A 66 -6.80 9.26 -12.09
N VAL A 67 -6.69 8.02 -11.57
CA VAL A 67 -7.82 7.13 -11.27
C VAL A 67 -8.33 7.37 -9.85
N LEU A 68 -7.42 7.51 -8.88
CA LEU A 68 -7.77 7.64 -7.47
C LEU A 68 -8.37 9.01 -7.13
N ALA A 69 -7.96 10.09 -7.79
CA ALA A 69 -8.50 11.43 -7.56
C ALA A 69 -10.02 11.52 -7.84
N PRO A 70 -10.54 11.09 -9.02
CA PRO A 70 -11.99 11.08 -9.23
C PRO A 70 -12.72 10.11 -8.29
N ILE A 71 -12.12 8.96 -7.95
CA ILE A 71 -12.68 8.06 -6.94
C ILE A 71 -12.81 8.76 -5.58
N ALA A 72 -11.78 9.48 -5.13
CA ALA A 72 -11.83 10.22 -3.87
C ALA A 72 -12.93 11.30 -3.88
N VAL A 73 -13.13 11.99 -5.00
CA VAL A 73 -14.23 12.96 -5.17
C VAL A 73 -15.60 12.27 -5.06
N ILE A 74 -15.80 11.15 -5.76
CA ILE A 74 -17.03 10.36 -5.68
C ILE A 74 -17.28 9.93 -4.24
N LEU A 75 -16.24 9.44 -3.55
CA LEU A 75 -16.35 9.05 -2.15
C LEU A 75 -16.74 10.23 -1.25
N LEU A 76 -16.18 11.42 -1.45
CA LEU A 76 -16.59 12.62 -0.70
C LEU A 76 -18.07 12.97 -0.91
N ILE A 77 -18.57 12.84 -2.15
CA ILE A 77 -20.00 13.01 -2.44
C ILE A 77 -20.83 11.96 -1.70
N VAL A 78 -20.40 10.69 -1.69
CA VAL A 78 -21.07 9.62 -0.93
C VAL A 78 -21.04 9.91 0.57
N ALA A 79 -19.93 10.39 1.13
CA ALA A 79 -19.82 10.77 2.54
C ALA A 79 -20.74 11.94 2.92
N TRP A 80 -21.05 12.82 1.97
CA TRP A 80 -22.05 13.87 2.15
C TRP A 80 -23.46 13.28 2.21
N LEU A 81 -23.81 12.42 1.24
CA LEU A 81 -25.16 11.84 1.07
C LEU A 81 -25.48 10.70 2.06
N ALA A 82 -24.48 9.99 2.56
CA ALA A 82 -24.63 8.84 3.44
C ALA A 82 -23.84 9.06 4.76
N PRO A 83 -24.41 9.79 5.74
CA PRO A 83 -23.73 10.11 7.00
C PRO A 83 -23.22 8.89 7.77
N ALA A 84 -23.92 7.74 7.65
CA ALA A 84 -23.50 6.47 8.26
C ALA A 84 -22.12 5.97 7.76
N TRP A 85 -21.74 6.33 6.54
CA TRP A 85 -20.46 5.95 5.92
C TRP A 85 -19.40 7.04 5.98
N ARG A 86 -19.75 8.25 6.42
CA ARG A 86 -18.88 9.43 6.36
C ARG A 86 -17.52 9.20 7.01
N THR A 87 -17.49 8.72 8.26
CA THR A 87 -16.23 8.52 8.99
C THR A 87 -15.34 7.48 8.31
N ARG A 88 -15.93 6.38 7.80
CA ARG A 88 -15.21 5.32 7.07
C ARG A 88 -14.56 5.86 5.81
N ILE A 89 -15.33 6.61 5.03
CA ILE A 89 -14.86 7.25 3.80
C ILE A 89 -13.75 8.26 4.08
N LEU A 90 -13.96 9.19 5.00
CA LEU A 90 -12.95 10.21 5.31
C LEU A 90 -11.66 9.57 5.82
N PHE A 91 -11.76 8.54 6.66
CA PHE A 91 -10.61 7.77 7.11
C PHE A 91 -9.91 7.06 5.96
N SER A 92 -10.65 6.45 5.01
CA SER A 92 -10.06 5.81 3.83
C SER A 92 -9.30 6.80 2.94
N ILE A 93 -9.82 8.02 2.75
CA ILE A 93 -9.15 9.07 1.97
C ILE A 93 -7.88 9.54 2.69
N ALA A 94 -7.95 9.73 4.02
CA ALA A 94 -6.77 10.06 4.81
C ALA A 94 -5.71 8.95 4.71
N MET A 95 -6.12 7.68 4.75
CA MET A 95 -5.21 6.54 4.58
C MET A 95 -4.61 6.50 3.18
N LEU A 96 -5.38 6.78 2.13
CA LEU A 96 -4.88 6.91 0.77
C LEU A 96 -3.80 7.99 0.67
N LEU A 97 -4.05 9.17 1.21
CA LEU A 97 -3.09 10.28 1.20
C LEU A 97 -1.82 9.92 1.99
N LEU A 98 -1.97 9.26 3.14
CA LEU A 98 -0.86 8.78 3.96
C LEU A 98 -0.02 7.74 3.21
N CYS A 99 -0.64 6.78 2.52
CA CYS A 99 0.06 5.78 1.70
C CYS A 99 0.83 6.45 0.57
N TRP A 100 0.18 7.39 -0.13
CA TRP A 100 0.80 8.09 -1.26
C TRP A 100 1.99 8.93 -0.80
N ARG A 101 1.80 9.81 0.18
CA ARG A 101 2.87 10.70 0.69
C ARG A 101 3.94 9.94 1.44
N GLY A 102 3.57 8.91 2.20
CA GLY A 102 4.52 8.04 2.89
C GLY A 102 5.41 7.29 1.90
N ALA A 103 4.81 6.68 0.87
CA ALA A 103 5.57 5.98 -0.16
C ALA A 103 6.52 6.93 -0.91
N ASP A 104 6.05 8.12 -1.30
CA ASP A 104 6.87 9.15 -1.96
C ASP A 104 8.05 9.60 -1.08
N PHE A 105 7.79 9.88 0.20
CA PHE A 105 8.83 10.21 1.17
C PHE A 105 9.89 9.10 1.27
N PHE A 106 9.46 7.85 1.44
CA PHE A 106 10.39 6.73 1.56
C PHE A 106 11.11 6.41 0.24
N GLN A 107 10.49 6.69 -0.92
CA GLN A 107 11.14 6.57 -2.22
C GLN A 107 12.37 7.49 -2.30
N HIS A 108 12.24 8.73 -1.83
CA HIS A 108 13.36 9.67 -1.78
C HIS A 108 14.36 9.35 -0.66
N PHE A 109 13.89 8.82 0.47
CA PHE A 109 14.76 8.42 1.59
C PHE A 109 15.69 7.26 1.22
N PHE A 110 15.16 6.20 0.61
CA PHE A 110 15.95 5.04 0.20
C PHE A 110 16.67 5.26 -1.14
N ALA A 111 16.14 6.14 -2.00
CA ALA A 111 16.72 6.52 -3.29
C ALA A 111 17.13 5.31 -4.17
N ARG A 112 16.39 4.20 -4.07
CA ARG A 112 16.72 2.98 -4.80
C ARG A 112 16.47 3.17 -6.30
N PRO A 113 17.49 3.09 -7.18
CA PRO A 113 17.28 3.23 -8.61
C PRO A 113 16.35 2.14 -9.15
N ARG A 114 15.64 2.44 -10.24
CA ARG A 114 14.88 1.40 -10.96
C ARG A 114 15.81 0.55 -11.80
N ARG A 115 15.40 -0.70 -11.99
CA ARG A 115 16.00 -1.58 -12.98
C ARG A 115 15.72 -1.09 -14.39
N VAL A 116 16.76 -0.98 -15.20
CA VAL A 116 16.67 -0.54 -16.61
C VAL A 116 16.19 -1.63 -17.56
N ASP A 117 16.27 -2.88 -17.10
CA ASP A 117 15.89 -4.09 -17.82
C ASP A 117 14.44 -4.54 -17.51
N TRP A 118 13.71 -3.81 -16.66
CA TRP A 118 12.30 -4.11 -16.41
C TRP A 118 11.44 -3.75 -17.64
N VAL A 119 10.48 -4.63 -17.95
CA VAL A 119 9.64 -4.60 -19.16
C VAL A 119 8.67 -3.40 -19.20
N VAL A 120 8.43 -2.76 -18.06
CA VAL A 120 7.42 -1.71 -17.86
C VAL A 120 8.12 -0.39 -17.50
N LYS A 121 8.56 0.35 -18.53
CA LYS A 121 9.41 1.55 -18.40
C LYS A 121 8.63 2.87 -18.23
N HIS A 122 7.54 2.86 -17.48
CA HIS A 122 6.64 4.02 -17.41
C HIS A 122 6.78 4.87 -16.14
N GLU A 123 7.68 4.51 -15.22
CA GLU A 123 7.89 5.25 -13.97
C GLU A 123 9.30 5.84 -13.89
N THR A 124 9.37 7.13 -13.55
CA THR A 124 10.61 7.90 -13.40
C THR A 124 11.07 8.04 -11.95
N SER A 125 10.26 7.61 -10.97
CA SER A 125 10.59 7.70 -9.54
C SER A 125 11.49 6.56 -9.07
N PHE A 126 11.96 6.58 -7.82
CA PHE A 126 12.70 5.46 -7.22
C PHE A 126 11.84 4.19 -7.09
N SER A 127 12.47 3.02 -7.04
CA SER A 127 11.75 1.72 -7.07
C SER A 127 11.22 1.26 -5.71
N TYR A 128 11.79 1.74 -4.60
CA TYR A 128 11.45 1.27 -3.27
C TYR A 128 11.07 2.42 -2.33
N PRO A 129 9.94 2.32 -1.60
CA PRO A 129 8.92 1.28 -1.72
C PRO A 129 8.05 1.47 -2.98
N SER A 130 7.28 0.44 -3.35
CA SER A 130 6.30 0.58 -4.43
C SER A 130 5.07 1.36 -3.95
N SER A 131 4.82 2.54 -4.53
CA SER A 131 3.64 3.35 -4.21
C SER A 131 2.33 2.63 -4.53
N HIS A 132 2.28 1.89 -5.64
CA HIS A 132 1.12 1.06 -6.01
C HIS A 132 0.83 -0.02 -4.95
N ALA A 133 1.88 -0.69 -4.45
CA ALA A 133 1.72 -1.70 -3.39
C ALA A 133 1.29 -1.08 -2.06
N ALA A 134 1.84 0.08 -1.69
CA ALA A 134 1.44 0.80 -0.48
C ALA A 134 -0.03 1.22 -0.54
N ILE A 135 -0.50 1.74 -1.67
CA ILE A 135 -1.91 2.09 -1.88
C ILE A 135 -2.79 0.83 -1.85
N ALA A 136 -2.40 -0.24 -2.54
CA ALA A 136 -3.21 -1.45 -2.59
C ALA A 136 -3.42 -2.08 -1.20
N THR A 137 -2.34 -2.17 -0.42
CA THR A 137 -2.38 -2.73 0.93
C THR A 137 -2.99 -1.78 1.96
N GLY A 138 -2.80 -0.48 1.84
CA GLY A 138 -3.32 0.49 2.81
C GLY A 138 -4.75 0.97 2.52
N PHE A 139 -5.07 1.28 1.26
CA PHE A 139 -6.39 1.80 0.88
C PHE A 139 -7.37 0.68 0.53
N TYR A 140 -7.04 -0.22 -0.40
CA TYR A 140 -8.01 -1.24 -0.83
C TYR A 140 -8.24 -2.32 0.22
N ALA A 141 -7.21 -2.78 0.94
CA ALA A 141 -7.41 -3.74 2.03
C ALA A 141 -8.26 -3.15 3.16
N LEU A 142 -8.08 -1.86 3.48
CA LEU A 142 -8.93 -1.15 4.43
C LEU A 142 -10.40 -1.13 3.99
N TRP A 143 -10.66 -0.84 2.71
CA TRP A 143 -12.01 -0.95 2.15
C TRP A 143 -12.58 -2.35 2.26
N GLY A 144 -11.80 -3.39 1.95
CA GLY A 144 -12.21 -4.79 2.13
C GLY A 144 -12.63 -5.11 3.56
N VAL A 145 -11.84 -4.67 4.55
CA VAL A 145 -12.18 -4.82 5.97
C VAL A 145 -13.44 -4.04 6.34
N MET A 146 -13.58 -2.80 5.88
CA MET A 146 -14.76 -1.98 6.18
C MET A 146 -16.05 -2.57 5.60
N LEU A 147 -15.98 -3.15 4.40
CA LEU A 147 -17.11 -3.84 3.77
C LEU A 147 -17.45 -5.13 4.52
N TYR A 148 -16.45 -5.95 4.83
CA TYR A 148 -16.65 -7.18 5.59
C TYR A 148 -17.27 -6.95 6.97
N LEU A 149 -16.88 -5.87 7.66
CA LEU A 149 -17.44 -5.50 8.97
C LEU A 149 -18.73 -4.66 8.89
N SER A 150 -19.26 -4.41 7.69
CA SER A 150 -20.51 -3.67 7.49
C SER A 150 -21.74 -4.55 7.31
N GLU A 151 -21.53 -5.86 7.18
CA GLU A 151 -22.53 -6.93 7.29
C GLU A 151 -22.87 -7.21 8.77
#